data_AF-A0A7V8IIA7-F1
#
_entry.id   AF-A0A7V8IIA7-F1
#
_cell.length_a   1.000
_cell.length_b   1.000
_cell.length_c   1.000
_cell.angle_alpha   90.00
_cell.angle_beta   90.00
_cell.angle_gamma   90.00
#
_symmetry.space_group_name_H-M   'P 1'
#
loop_
_entity.id
_entity.type
_entity.pdbx_description
1 polymer ?
#
loop_
_entity_poly.entity_id
_entity_poly.type
_entity_poly.pdbx_seq_one_letter_code
_entity_poly.pdbx_strand_id
1 'polypeptide(L)'
;MVNIRDVDTEINIYPIEKIKNEDMQDTAYDAWLKMYIELTTKGIKFNAEWGCYISDLKELHNKLTEIKNNGSPADYLFSPNENMVSLNFEKNDSETYCVEYTLHTDIRSDTYVRGISYIDIPTMESLIIGVKNLIDY
;
A
#
# COMPACT_ATOMS: atom_id res chain seq x y z
N MET A 1 6.50 -6.33 6.37
CA MET A 1 6.84 -5.98 4.96
C MET A 1 5.63 -6.31 4.12
N VAL A 2 5.22 -5.38 3.27
CA VAL A 2 4.26 -5.63 2.18
C VAL A 2 5.03 -5.96 0.92
N ASN A 3 4.59 -6.97 0.15
CA ASN A 3 5.13 -7.32 -1.14
C ASN A 3 3.99 -7.42 -2.15
N ILE A 4 4.10 -6.68 -3.24
CA ILE A 4 3.22 -6.76 -4.41
C ILE A 4 4.13 -7.17 -5.56
N ARG A 5 3.82 -8.29 -6.20
CA ARG A 5 4.67 -8.85 -7.24
C ARG A 5 3.85 -9.36 -8.41
N ASP A 6 4.32 -9.06 -9.62
CA ASP A 6 3.90 -9.70 -10.85
C ASP A 6 5.12 -10.27 -11.61
N VAL A 7 4.95 -10.63 -12.89
CA VAL A 7 6.01 -11.21 -13.74
C VAL A 7 7.23 -10.28 -13.86
N ASP A 8 7.00 -8.98 -13.91
CA ASP A 8 7.99 -7.98 -14.33
C ASP A 8 8.20 -6.86 -13.30
N THR A 9 7.35 -6.78 -12.27
CA THR A 9 7.28 -5.72 -11.29
C THR A 9 7.28 -6.30 -9.87
N GLU A 10 8.10 -5.71 -9.02
CA GLU A 10 8.11 -6.00 -7.59
C GLU A 10 8.10 -4.69 -6.80
N ILE A 11 7.12 -4.55 -5.91
CA ILE A 11 6.97 -3.45 -4.97
C ILE A 11 7.10 -4.00 -3.56
N ASN A 12 8.04 -3.46 -2.79
CA ASN A 12 8.25 -3.79 -1.38
C ASN A 12 8.04 -2.56 -0.51
N ILE A 13 7.31 -2.71 0.60
CA ILE A 13 7.12 -1.64 1.60
C ILE A 13 7.60 -2.15 2.96
N TYR A 14 8.53 -1.41 3.55
CA TYR A 14 9.20 -1.73 4.80
C TYR A 14 8.85 -0.70 5.88
N PRO A 15 8.59 -1.12 7.13
CA PRO A 15 8.52 -0.19 8.24
C PRO A 15 9.93 0.32 8.59
N ILE A 16 10.04 1.61 8.90
CA ILE A 16 11.30 2.25 9.36
C ILE A 16 11.19 2.58 10.84
N GLU A 17 10.19 3.40 11.20
CA GLU A 17 10.07 4.00 12.53
C GLU A 17 8.61 4.29 12.85
N LYS A 18 8.18 3.98 14.06
CA LYS A 18 6.87 4.34 14.58
C LYS A 18 6.97 5.53 15.51
N ILE A 19 6.28 6.61 15.17
CA ILE A 19 6.21 7.86 15.93
C ILE A 19 4.88 7.90 16.65
N LYS A 20 4.92 7.95 17.99
CA LYS A 20 3.73 8.10 18.82
C LYS A 20 3.45 9.58 19.05
N ASN A 21 2.18 9.96 18.99
CA ASN A 21 1.72 11.30 19.32
C ASN A 21 1.04 11.27 20.70
N GLU A 22 1.79 11.66 21.73
CA GLU A 22 1.32 11.57 23.13
C GLU A 22 0.10 12.45 23.41
N ASP A 23 -0.05 13.56 22.68
CA ASP A 23 -1.17 14.50 22.81
C ASP A 23 -2.46 14.00 22.13
N MET A 24 -2.36 12.92 21.34
CA MET A 24 -3.47 12.37 20.54
C MET A 24 -3.77 10.91 20.88
N GLN A 25 -3.45 10.49 22.11
CA GLN A 25 -3.77 9.16 22.61
C GLN A 25 -5.25 8.83 22.39
N ASP A 26 -5.51 7.58 22.00
CA ASP A 26 -6.85 7.04 21.70
C ASP A 26 -7.59 7.68 20.51
N THR A 27 -6.89 8.45 19.66
CA THR A 27 -7.44 8.97 18.39
C THR A 27 -6.88 8.23 17.18
N ALA A 28 -7.45 8.49 16.00
CA ALA A 28 -6.92 7.94 14.74
C ALA A 28 -5.49 8.42 14.40
N TYR A 29 -5.02 9.49 15.05
CA TYR A 29 -3.75 10.15 14.78
C TYR A 29 -2.70 9.88 15.88
N ASP A 30 -2.92 8.85 16.70
CA ASP A 30 -2.09 8.47 17.85
C ASP A 30 -0.70 7.94 17.45
N ALA A 31 -0.58 7.38 16.25
CA ALA A 31 0.65 6.80 15.75
C ALA A 31 0.81 6.98 14.25
N TRP A 32 2.01 7.39 13.86
CA TRP A 32 2.48 7.51 12.49
C TRP A 32 3.58 6.50 12.21
N LEU A 33 3.54 5.82 11.07
CA LEU A 33 4.56 4.88 10.64
C LEU A 33 5.32 5.46 9.45
N LYS A 34 6.61 5.74 9.65
CA LYS A 34 7.55 5.96 8.55
C LYS A 34 7.86 4.62 7.90
N MET A 35 7.87 4.61 6.58
CA MET A 35 8.06 3.46 5.73
C MET A 35 8.99 3.79 4.57
N TYR A 36 9.59 2.76 4.00
CA TYR A 36 10.41 2.83 2.80
C TYR A 36 9.79 1.95 1.73
N ILE A 37 9.63 2.50 0.52
CA ILE A 37 9.10 1.77 -0.64
C ILE A 37 10.20 1.53 -1.66
N GLU A 38 10.25 0.32 -2.21
CA GLU A 38 11.10 -0.04 -3.34
C GLU A 38 10.25 -0.59 -4.46
N LEU A 39 10.43 -0.07 -5.67
CA LEU A 39 9.85 -0.57 -6.91
C LEU A 39 11.00 -0.99 -7.85
N THR A 40 10.94 -2.22 -8.34
CA THR A 40 11.78 -2.68 -9.45
C THR A 40 10.89 -3.17 -10.58
N THR A 41 11.01 -2.58 -11.77
CA THR A 41 10.29 -3.02 -12.97
C THR A 41 11.10 -2.78 -14.24
N LYS A 42 11.26 -3.79 -15.11
CA LYS A 42 11.98 -3.72 -16.42
C LYS A 42 13.04 -2.61 -16.57
N GLY A 43 14.09 -2.64 -15.75
CA GLY A 43 15.22 -1.69 -15.84
C GLY A 43 15.02 -0.35 -15.11
N ILE A 44 13.84 -0.12 -14.54
CA ILE A 44 13.53 0.97 -13.61
C ILE A 44 13.71 0.45 -12.19
N LYS A 45 14.44 1.23 -11.40
CA LYS A 45 14.47 1.12 -9.94
C LYS A 45 14.03 2.44 -9.36
N PHE A 46 13.04 2.40 -8.50
CA PHE A 46 12.53 3.55 -7.77
C PHE A 46 12.52 3.21 -6.30
N ASN A 47 12.89 4.18 -5.47
CA ASN A 47 12.76 4.07 -4.04
C ASN A 47 12.43 5.42 -3.42
N ALA A 48 11.72 5.39 -2.29
CA ALA A 48 11.37 6.59 -1.56
C ALA A 48 11.03 6.29 -0.10
N GLU A 49 11.18 7.28 0.77
CA GLU A 49 10.67 7.24 2.14
C GLU A 49 9.31 7.93 2.21
N TRP A 50 8.37 7.35 2.94
CA TRP A 50 6.96 7.73 3.03
C TRP A 50 6.53 7.66 4.49
N GLY A 51 5.51 8.42 4.94
CA GLY A 51 4.76 8.04 6.16
C GLY A 51 3.22 7.98 6.02
N CYS A 52 2.53 7.22 6.88
CA CYS A 52 1.08 7.36 7.07
C CYS A 52 0.66 7.05 8.51
N TYR A 53 -0.59 7.37 8.86
CA TYR A 53 -1.14 6.99 10.16
C TYR A 53 -1.42 5.48 10.21
N ILE A 54 -1.29 4.90 11.40
CA ILE A 54 -1.64 3.48 11.62
C ILE A 54 -3.13 3.24 11.34
N SER A 55 -4.00 4.24 11.54
CA SER A 55 -5.42 4.18 11.15
C SER A 55 -5.60 3.91 9.65
N ASP A 56 -4.79 4.54 8.80
CA ASP A 56 -4.87 4.40 7.35
C ASP A 56 -4.50 2.96 6.94
N LEU A 57 -3.50 2.36 7.59
CA LEU A 57 -3.13 0.97 7.38
C LEU A 57 -4.21 0.00 7.87
N LYS A 58 -4.89 0.30 8.99
CA LYS A 58 -6.04 -0.49 9.48
C LYS A 58 -7.20 -0.44 8.48
N GLU A 59 -7.48 0.73 7.91
CA GLU A 59 -8.48 0.88 6.85
C GLU A 59 -8.09 0.06 5.61
N LEU A 60 -6.85 0.21 5.14
CA LEU A 60 -6.33 -0.57 4.01
C LEU A 60 -6.48 -2.08 4.26
N HIS A 61 -6.07 -2.57 5.42
CA HIS A 61 -6.20 -4.00 5.77
C HIS A 61 -7.66 -4.48 5.69
N ASN A 62 -8.59 -3.71 6.25
CA ASN A 62 -10.01 -4.04 6.22
C ASN A 62 -10.55 -4.05 4.79
N LYS A 63 -10.19 -3.04 3.98
CA LYS A 63 -10.63 -2.92 2.58
C LYS A 63 -10.09 -4.02 1.69
N LEU A 64 -8.82 -4.39 1.85
CA LEU A 64 -8.25 -5.54 1.13
C LEU A 64 -8.95 -6.85 1.50
N THR A 65 -9.29 -7.03 2.78
CA THR A 65 -10.04 -8.20 3.26
C THR A 65 -11.46 -8.22 2.69
N GLU A 66 -12.14 -7.07 2.62
CA GLU A 66 -13.45 -6.92 1.98
C GLU A 66 -13.36 -7.28 0.49
N ILE A 67 -12.41 -6.70 -0.26
CA ILE A 67 -12.21 -6.97 -1.69
C ILE A 67 -11.99 -8.45 -1.95
N LYS A 68 -11.11 -9.10 -1.18
CA LYS A 68 -10.83 -10.54 -1.33
C LYS A 68 -12.09 -11.39 -1.14
N ASN A 69 -12.86 -11.11 -0.09
CA ASN A 69 -14.01 -11.92 0.30
C ASN A 69 -15.30 -11.57 -0.46
N ASN A 70 -15.35 -10.42 -1.13
CA ASN A 70 -16.49 -10.00 -1.92
C ASN A 70 -16.61 -10.85 -3.18
N GLY A 71 -17.79 -11.42 -3.45
CA GLY A 71 -18.06 -12.19 -4.67
C GLY A 71 -18.35 -11.33 -5.90
N SER A 72 -18.31 -10.02 -5.77
CA SER A 72 -18.56 -9.04 -6.85
C SER A 72 -17.34 -8.16 -7.09
N PRO A 73 -17.25 -7.48 -8.25
CA PRO A 73 -16.22 -6.48 -8.49
C PRO A 73 -16.19 -5.42 -7.39
N ALA A 74 -14.97 -4.99 -7.06
CA ALA A 74 -14.74 -3.99 -6.03
C ALA A 74 -13.42 -3.27 -6.29
N ASP A 75 -13.38 -1.99 -5.96
CA ASP A 75 -12.20 -1.13 -6.04
C ASP A 75 -11.98 -0.41 -4.70
N TYR A 76 -10.73 -0.08 -4.41
CA TYR A 76 -10.35 0.75 -3.27
C TYR A 76 -9.06 1.53 -3.56
N LEU A 77 -9.17 2.86 -3.45
CA LEU A 77 -8.04 3.77 -3.52
C LEU A 77 -7.46 4.02 -2.13
N PHE A 78 -6.24 3.55 -1.91
CA PHE A 78 -5.41 3.92 -0.78
C PHE A 78 -4.49 5.08 -1.14
N SER A 79 -4.75 6.26 -0.59
CA SER A 79 -3.93 7.46 -0.79
C SER A 79 -3.87 8.25 0.52
N PRO A 80 -3.01 7.84 1.47
CA PRO A 80 -2.96 8.48 2.78
C PRO A 80 -2.38 9.90 2.71
N ASN A 81 -2.39 10.54 3.87
CA ASN A 81 -2.20 11.97 4.07
C ASN A 81 -0.77 12.45 3.77
N GLU A 82 -0.41 12.42 2.49
CA GLU A 82 0.82 12.95 1.88
C GLU A 82 0.73 12.86 0.34
N ASN A 83 -0.20 12.06 -0.21
CA ASN A 83 -0.40 11.78 -1.66
C ASN A 83 0.89 11.38 -2.39
N MET A 84 1.94 11.06 -1.64
CA MET A 84 3.20 10.64 -2.20
C MET A 84 3.08 9.25 -2.83
N VAL A 85 2.14 8.46 -2.32
CA VAL A 85 1.75 7.21 -2.94
C VAL A 85 0.24 7.06 -2.96
N SER A 86 -0.23 6.60 -4.11
CA SER A 86 -1.60 6.13 -4.31
C SER A 86 -1.56 4.70 -4.84
N LEU A 87 -2.30 3.80 -4.21
CA LEU A 87 -2.49 2.41 -4.63
C LEU A 87 -3.99 2.17 -4.82
N ASN A 88 -4.42 1.89 -6.04
CA ASN A 88 -5.79 1.52 -6.36
C ASN A 88 -5.86 0.00 -6.55
N PHE A 89 -6.54 -0.68 -5.62
CA PHE A 89 -6.73 -2.12 -5.64
C PHE A 89 -8.07 -2.44 -6.29
N GLU A 90 -8.06 -3.28 -7.32
CA GLU A 90 -9.27 -3.67 -8.03
C GLU A 90 -9.40 -5.20 -8.09
N LYS A 91 -10.63 -5.70 -7.93
CA LYS A 91 -11.05 -7.06 -8.23
C LYS A 91 -12.10 -7.02 -9.35
N ASN A 92 -11.90 -7.81 -10.40
CA ASN A 92 -12.85 -7.94 -11.50
C ASN A 92 -13.82 -9.15 -11.34
N ASP A 93 -14.77 -9.28 -12.26
CA ASP A 93 -15.75 -10.38 -12.30
C ASP A 93 -15.13 -11.79 -12.42
N SER A 94 -13.87 -11.86 -12.88
CA SER A 94 -13.11 -13.12 -13.03
C SER A 94 -12.23 -13.43 -11.83
N GLU A 95 -12.45 -12.76 -10.69
CA GLU A 95 -11.64 -12.85 -9.47
C GLU A 95 -10.14 -12.61 -9.69
N THR A 96 -9.81 -11.83 -10.72
CA THR A 96 -8.45 -11.35 -10.96
C THR A 96 -8.29 -10.02 -10.23
N TYR A 97 -7.12 -9.84 -9.62
CA TYR A 97 -6.78 -8.62 -8.90
C TYR A 97 -5.74 -7.82 -9.68
N CYS A 98 -5.84 -6.50 -9.62
CA CYS A 98 -4.76 -5.62 -10.02
C CYS A 98 -4.56 -4.49 -9.02
N VAL A 99 -3.37 -3.92 -9.06
CA VAL A 99 -2.98 -2.74 -8.29
C VAL A 99 -2.47 -1.70 -9.26
N GLU A 100 -3.21 -0.61 -9.47
CA GLU A 100 -2.63 0.58 -10.07
C GLU A 100 -1.86 1.35 -8.99
N TYR A 101 -0.61 1.71 -9.28
CA TYR A 101 0.21 2.45 -8.34
C TYR A 101 0.71 3.75 -8.96
N THR A 102 0.76 4.81 -8.15
CA THR A 102 1.41 6.07 -8.47
C THR A 102 2.33 6.42 -7.31
N LEU A 103 3.64 6.54 -7.58
CA LEU A 103 4.69 6.81 -6.60
C LEU A 103 5.41 8.10 -6.97
N HIS A 104 5.25 9.16 -6.18
CA HIS A 104 5.91 10.44 -6.38
C HIS A 104 7.33 10.41 -5.81
N THR A 105 8.27 11.10 -6.46
CA THR A 105 9.66 11.19 -5.97
C THR A 105 9.79 12.00 -4.68
N ASP A 106 8.85 12.91 -4.44
CA ASP A 106 8.74 13.76 -3.24
C ASP A 106 7.29 14.25 -3.11
N ILE A 107 6.93 14.82 -1.97
CA ILE A 107 5.63 15.44 -1.71
C ILE A 107 5.36 16.52 -2.76
N ARG A 108 4.22 16.41 -3.45
CA ARG A 108 3.79 17.32 -4.55
C ARG A 108 4.73 17.37 -5.76
N SER A 109 5.57 16.35 -5.95
CA SER A 109 6.41 16.24 -7.14
C SER A 109 5.58 15.99 -8.40
N ASP A 110 5.86 16.75 -9.46
CA ASP A 110 5.34 16.46 -10.82
C ASP A 110 6.02 15.23 -11.44
N THR A 111 7.10 14.73 -10.81
CA THR A 111 7.80 13.50 -11.22
C THR A 111 7.31 12.33 -10.39
N TYR A 112 6.74 11.34 -11.06
CA TYR A 112 6.22 10.13 -10.44
C TYR A 112 6.42 8.91 -11.35
N VAL A 113 6.41 7.73 -10.75
CA VAL A 113 6.30 6.45 -11.45
C VAL A 113 4.87 5.96 -11.32
N ARG A 114 4.22 5.65 -12.44
CA ARG A 114 2.90 5.05 -12.48
C ARG A 114 2.94 3.74 -13.23
N GLY A 115 2.20 2.75 -12.75
CA GLY A 115 2.05 1.46 -13.41
C GLY A 115 0.87 0.67 -12.86
N ILE A 116 0.70 -0.54 -13.40
CA ILE A 116 -0.33 -1.49 -12.99
C ILE A 116 0.33 -2.84 -12.84
N SER A 117 0.05 -3.52 -11.73
CA SER A 117 0.47 -4.89 -11.48
C SER A 117 -0.72 -5.82 -11.31
N TYR A 118 -0.72 -6.92 -12.05
CA TYR A 118 -1.72 -7.98 -11.90
C TYR A 118 -1.24 -8.94 -10.83
N ILE A 119 -2.03 -9.10 -9.77
CA ILE A 119 -1.67 -9.97 -8.64
C ILE A 119 -2.58 -11.20 -8.61
N ASP A 120 -1.98 -12.34 -8.29
CA ASP A 120 -2.71 -13.57 -8.07
C ASP A 120 -3.27 -13.66 -6.64
N ILE A 121 -4.10 -14.67 -6.37
CA ILE A 121 -4.71 -14.88 -5.05
C ILE A 121 -3.64 -15.02 -3.94
N PRO A 122 -2.58 -15.85 -4.09
CA PRO A 122 -1.50 -15.92 -3.09
C PRO A 122 -0.82 -14.58 -2.80
N THR A 123 -0.63 -13.74 -3.82
CA THR A 123 -0.05 -12.40 -3.65
C THR A 123 -1.00 -11.47 -2.91
N MET A 124 -2.32 -11.55 -3.18
CA MET A 124 -3.33 -10.81 -2.42
C MET A 124 -3.37 -11.22 -0.94
N GLU A 125 -3.23 -12.52 -0.62
CA GLU A 125 -3.12 -12.98 0.76
C GLU A 125 -1.86 -12.47 1.46
N SER A 126 -0.72 -12.55 0.75
CA SER A 126 0.57 -12.05 1.23
C SER A 126 0.54 -10.55 1.49
N LEU A 127 -0.17 -9.79 0.65
CA LEU A 127 -0.40 -8.36 0.81
C LEU A 127 -1.18 -8.07 2.10
N ILE A 128 -2.32 -8.75 2.33
CA ILE A 128 -3.13 -8.57 3.56
C ILE A 128 -2.29 -8.86 4.80
N ILE A 129 -1.56 -9.98 4.82
CA ILE A 129 -0.64 -10.34 5.91
C ILE A 129 0.45 -9.28 6.07
N GLY A 130 1.00 -8.80 4.96
CA GLY A 130 2.03 -7.76 4.93
C GLY A 130 1.56 -6.46 5.57
N VAL A 131 0.34 -6.00 5.26
CA VAL A 131 -0.27 -4.80 5.86
C VAL A 131 -0.52 -5.03 7.34
N LYS A 132 -1.01 -6.20 7.74
CA LYS A 132 -1.17 -6.55 9.16
C LYS A 132 0.14 -6.45 9.93
N ASN A 133 1.23 -6.95 9.34
CA ASN A 133 2.56 -6.85 9.93
C ASN A 133 3.07 -5.40 10.04
N LEU A 134 2.65 -4.49 9.15
CA LEU A 134 2.98 -3.07 9.27
C LEU A 134 2.19 -2.40 10.41
N ILE A 135 0.93 -2.79 10.62
CA ILE A 135 0.10 -2.30 11.74
C ILE A 135 0.71 -2.70 13.10
N ASP A 136 1.21 -3.94 13.18
CA ASP A 136 1.71 -4.55 14.41
C ASP A 136 3.17 -4.22 14.74
N TYR A 137 3.88 -3.53 13.83
CA TYR A 137 5.21 -2.97 14.08
C TYR A 137 5.18 -1.93 15.21
#